data_AF-E5KCT2-F1
#
_entry.id   AF-E5KCT2-F1
#
_cell.length_a   1.000
_cell.length_b   1.000
_cell.length_c   1.000
_cell.angle_alpha   90.00
_cell.angle_beta   90.00
_cell.angle_gamma   90.00
#
_symmetry.space_group_name_H-M   'P 1'
#
loop_
_entity.id
_entity.type
_entity.pdbx_description
1 polymer ?
#
loop_
_entity_poly.entity_id
_entity_poly.type
_entity_poly.pdbx_seq_one_letter_code
_entity_poly.pdbx_strand_id
1 'polypeptide(L)'
;KALAYKLADAGYDVWLSNMRGNTYSRNHVELDPEDISFWQFSWDELAYYDVPASIDYVLGMTGAEAVYYAGWSMGTTVFWAMMSEKPEYNEKVRAMAAMAPVAFMNNAEGPIMALAPYSDDLDFMATPLGVGEFLPSSDLLDHFVE
;
A
#
# COMPACT_ATOMS: atom_id res chain seq x y z
N LYS A 1 20.81 -4.72 -9.74
CA LYS A 1 20.80 -4.10 -8.38
C LYS A 1 19.50 -3.33 -8.19
N ALA A 2 18.73 -3.64 -7.15
CA ALA A 2 17.44 -3.01 -6.85
C ALA A 2 17.59 -1.54 -6.41
N LEU A 3 16.50 -0.76 -6.52
CA LEU A 3 16.47 0.68 -6.22
C LEU A 3 16.96 1.00 -4.80
N ALA A 4 16.43 0.29 -3.79
CA ALA A 4 16.78 0.47 -2.38
C ALA A 4 18.30 0.38 -2.15
N TYR A 5 18.95 -0.62 -2.73
CA TYR A 5 20.41 -0.78 -2.61
C TYR A 5 21.18 0.35 -3.29
N LYS A 6 20.72 0.84 -4.45
CA LYS A 6 21.38 1.98 -5.10
C LYS A 6 21.26 3.27 -4.28
N LEU A 7 20.13 3.48 -3.62
CA LEU A 7 19.93 4.64 -2.74
C LEU A 7 20.78 4.53 -1.47
N ALA A 8 20.85 3.35 -0.87
CA ALA A 8 21.74 3.10 0.27
C ALA A 8 23.22 3.29 -0.11
N ASP A 9 23.67 2.74 -1.25
CA ASP A 9 25.03 2.95 -1.80
C ASP A 9 25.33 4.44 -2.07
N ALA A 10 24.30 5.24 -2.36
CA ALA A 10 24.39 6.69 -2.57
C ALA A 10 24.32 7.52 -1.28
N GLY A 11 24.21 6.89 -0.11
CA GLY A 11 24.23 7.55 1.20
C GLY A 11 22.86 7.99 1.73
N TYR A 12 21.75 7.51 1.15
CA TYR A 12 20.42 7.72 1.71
C TYR A 12 20.13 6.72 2.83
N ASP A 13 19.41 7.17 3.85
CA ASP A 13 18.76 6.29 4.81
C ASP A 13 17.45 5.76 4.20
N VAL A 14 17.39 4.46 3.92
CA VAL A 14 16.33 3.84 3.10
C VAL A 14 15.37 3.04 3.97
N TRP A 15 14.09 3.47 3.96
CA TRP A 15 13.00 2.82 4.65
C TRP A 15 12.02 2.19 3.65
N LEU A 16 11.67 0.91 3.87
CA LEU A 16 10.70 0.18 3.05
C LEU A 16 9.47 -0.12 3.90
N SER A 17 8.38 0.61 3.67
CA SER A 17 7.12 0.40 4.41
C SER A 17 6.33 -0.77 3.86
N ASN A 18 5.63 -1.46 4.75
CA ASN A 18 4.65 -2.50 4.43
C ASN A 18 3.26 -2.01 4.80
N MET A 19 2.28 -2.26 3.94
CA MET A 19 0.90 -1.84 4.12
C MET A 19 0.08 -2.95 4.77
N ARG A 20 -0.96 -2.57 5.54
CA ARG A 20 -1.88 -3.52 6.19
C ARG A 20 -2.38 -4.59 5.21
N GLY A 21 -2.48 -5.82 5.71
CA GLY A 21 -2.96 -6.99 4.96
C GLY A 21 -1.88 -7.73 4.17
N ASN A 22 -0.71 -7.14 3.92
CA ASN A 22 0.37 -7.87 3.25
C ASN A 22 1.08 -8.86 4.19
N THR A 23 1.89 -9.77 3.64
CA THR A 23 2.61 -10.82 4.39
C THR A 23 3.33 -10.33 5.66
N TYR A 24 3.82 -9.09 5.67
CA TYR A 24 4.61 -8.53 6.78
C TYR A 24 3.82 -7.60 7.70
N SER A 25 2.58 -7.26 7.35
CA SER A 25 1.72 -6.29 8.06
C SER A 25 0.30 -6.87 8.28
N ARG A 26 0.25 -8.07 8.87
CA ARG A 26 -0.98 -8.83 9.14
C ARG A 26 -1.33 -8.95 10.62
N ASN A 27 -0.89 -8.03 11.47
CA ASN A 27 -1.27 -8.02 12.89
C ASN A 27 -2.18 -6.83 13.18
N HIS A 28 -3.14 -7.02 14.09
CA HIS A 28 -3.99 -5.96 14.61
C HIS A 28 -4.05 -6.05 16.13
N VAL A 29 -4.30 -4.91 16.79
CA VAL A 29 -4.34 -4.83 18.27
C VAL A 29 -5.52 -5.57 18.89
N GLU A 30 -6.63 -5.68 18.14
CA GLU A 30 -7.91 -6.22 18.61
C GLU A 30 -8.53 -7.28 17.67
N LEU A 31 -8.14 -7.31 16.40
CA LEU A 31 -8.80 -8.13 15.38
C LEU A 31 -7.89 -9.28 14.98
N ASP A 32 -8.47 -10.45 14.74
CA ASP A 32 -7.76 -11.61 14.21
C ASP A 32 -7.77 -11.56 12.68
N PRO A 33 -6.65 -11.78 11.98
CA PRO A 33 -6.62 -11.93 10.51
C PRO A 33 -7.47 -13.07 9.96
N GLU A 34 -7.90 -14.01 10.81
CA GLU A 34 -8.89 -15.04 10.46
C GLU A 34 -10.33 -14.48 10.41
N ASP A 35 -10.59 -13.34 11.05
CA ASP A 35 -11.90 -12.67 11.04
C ASP A 35 -12.03 -11.72 9.84
N ILE A 36 -13.21 -11.72 9.21
CA ILE A 36 -13.47 -10.85 8.05
C ILE A 36 -13.40 -9.36 8.38
N SER A 37 -13.66 -8.98 9.64
CA SER A 37 -13.56 -7.59 10.11
C SER A 37 -12.13 -7.04 9.99
N PHE A 38 -11.10 -7.90 10.07
CA PHE A 38 -9.72 -7.50 9.84
C PHE A 38 -9.49 -6.99 8.41
N TRP A 39 -10.20 -7.57 7.44
CA TRP A 39 -10.05 -7.29 6.01
C TRP A 39 -10.96 -6.18 5.50
N GLN A 40 -11.74 -5.53 6.38
CA GLN A 40 -12.60 -4.41 6.03
C GLN A 40 -11.79 -3.10 5.89
N PHE A 41 -10.93 -3.06 4.89
CA PHE A 41 -10.21 -1.86 4.48
C PHE A 41 -10.00 -1.85 2.96
N SER A 42 -9.77 -0.66 2.42
CA SER A 42 -9.34 -0.44 1.04
C SER A 42 -8.03 0.36 1.03
N TRP A 43 -7.58 0.78 -0.15
CA TRP A 43 -6.47 1.72 -0.27
C TRP A 43 -6.75 3.07 0.41
N ASP A 44 -8.01 3.40 0.71
CA ASP A 44 -8.41 4.59 1.46
C ASP A 44 -7.78 4.59 2.87
N GLU A 45 -7.89 3.49 3.61
CA GLU A 45 -7.28 3.37 4.93
C GLU A 45 -5.75 3.41 4.85
N LEU A 46 -5.15 2.85 3.79
CA LEU A 46 -3.71 2.92 3.58
C LEU A 46 -3.25 4.38 3.40
N ALA A 47 -4.00 5.17 2.63
CA ALA A 47 -3.71 6.58 2.42
C ALA A 47 -3.91 7.41 3.70
N TYR A 48 -4.98 7.13 4.44
CA TYR A 48 -5.37 7.95 5.59
C TYR A 48 -4.63 7.62 6.89
N TYR A 49 -4.19 6.37 7.04
CA TYR A 49 -3.56 5.86 8.26
C TYR A 49 -2.14 5.31 8.02
N ASP A 50 -1.94 4.38 7.09
CA ASP A 50 -0.67 3.63 6.97
C ASP A 50 0.49 4.50 6.52
N VAL A 51 0.31 5.25 5.43
CA VAL A 51 1.36 6.14 4.90
C VAL A 51 1.69 7.24 5.91
N PRO A 52 0.70 7.96 6.49
CA PRO A 52 0.92 8.90 7.59
C PRO A 52 1.72 8.31 8.76
N ALA A 53 1.28 7.17 9.31
CA ALA A 53 1.93 6.53 10.44
C ALA A 53 3.37 6.10 10.13
N SER A 54 3.61 5.62 8.90
CA SER A 54 4.95 5.25 8.44
C SER A 54 5.86 6.47 8.34
N ILE A 55 5.38 7.59 7.78
CA ILE A 55 6.16 8.84 7.69
C ILE A 55 6.47 9.35 9.10
N ASP A 56 5.47 9.45 9.97
CA ASP A 56 5.66 9.95 11.34
C ASP A 56 6.63 9.09 12.14
N TYR A 57 6.56 7.76 11.98
CA TYR A 57 7.51 6.85 12.59
C TYR A 57 8.95 7.11 12.10
N VAL A 58 9.16 7.23 10.79
CA VAL A 58 10.49 7.49 10.21
C VAL A 58 11.04 8.85 10.67
N LEU A 59 10.23 9.90 10.64
CA LEU A 59 10.65 11.24 11.09
C LEU A 59 10.96 11.24 12.58
N GLY A 60 10.14 10.58 13.40
CA GLY A 60 10.38 10.44 14.83
C GLY A 60 11.65 9.66 15.18
N MET A 61 11.94 8.60 14.41
CA MET A 61 13.13 7.77 14.60
C MET A 61 14.43 8.45 14.14
N THR A 62 14.37 9.20 13.05
CA THR A 62 15.56 9.80 12.41
C THR A 62 15.83 11.24 12.86
N GLY A 63 14.81 11.93 13.36
CA GLY A 63 14.85 13.38 13.63
C GLY A 63 14.86 14.24 12.37
N ALA A 64 14.64 13.65 11.19
CA ALA A 64 14.49 14.41 9.95
C ALA A 64 13.19 15.21 9.96
N GLU A 65 13.17 16.34 9.26
CA GLU A 65 11.95 17.17 9.13
C GLU A 65 11.02 16.68 8.01
N ALA A 66 11.57 16.04 6.98
CA ALA A 66 10.81 15.56 5.82
C ALA A 66 11.51 14.41 5.09
N VAL A 67 10.71 13.56 4.43
CA VAL A 67 11.16 12.40 3.65
C VAL A 67 11.17 12.68 2.14
N TYR A 68 11.90 11.86 1.38
CA TYR A 68 11.64 11.65 -0.04
C TYR A 68 10.78 10.42 -0.19
N TYR A 69 9.67 10.51 -0.93
CA TYR A 69 8.74 9.40 -1.14
C TYR A 69 8.98 8.77 -2.52
N ALA A 70 9.04 7.44 -2.59
CA ALA A 70 9.07 6.71 -3.85
C ALA A 70 7.87 5.75 -3.89
N GLY A 71 6.91 6.02 -4.78
CA GLY A 71 5.70 5.22 -4.93
C GLY A 71 5.72 4.43 -6.24
N TRP A 72 5.26 3.18 -6.20
CA TRP A 72 5.02 2.38 -7.41
C TRP A 72 3.56 1.93 -7.47
N SER A 73 2.91 2.08 -8.63
CA SER A 73 1.52 1.64 -8.84
C SER A 73 0.58 2.18 -7.75
N MET A 74 -0.10 1.32 -6.99
CA MET A 74 -0.98 1.72 -5.87
C MET A 74 -0.27 2.60 -4.83
N GLY A 75 1.04 2.44 -4.63
CA GLY A 75 1.84 3.31 -3.76
C GLY A 75 1.80 4.79 -4.19
N THR A 76 1.52 5.06 -5.48
CA THR A 76 1.29 6.42 -5.96
C THR A 76 -0.12 6.92 -5.65
N THR A 77 -1.12 6.06 -5.76
CA THR A 77 -2.53 6.35 -5.45
C THR A 77 -2.68 6.80 -3.99
N VAL A 78 -2.18 5.99 -3.06
CA VAL A 78 -2.27 6.28 -1.63
C VAL A 78 -1.51 7.54 -1.24
N PHE A 79 -0.41 7.85 -1.94
CA PHE A 79 0.33 9.08 -1.75
C PHE A 79 -0.50 10.32 -2.13
N TRP A 80 -1.11 10.35 -3.32
CA TRP A 80 -1.90 11.52 -3.73
C TRP A 80 -3.13 11.72 -2.84
N ALA A 81 -3.81 10.63 -2.48
CA ALA A 81 -4.94 10.69 -1.56
C ALA A 81 -4.52 11.25 -0.20
N MET A 82 -3.41 10.76 0.37
CA MET A 82 -2.86 11.31 1.62
C MET A 82 -2.56 12.82 1.52
N MET A 83 -1.86 13.26 0.48
CA MET A 83 -1.46 14.67 0.32
C MET A 83 -2.67 15.59 0.09
N SER A 84 -3.77 15.06 -0.44
CA SER A 84 -5.05 15.77 -0.60
C SER A 84 -5.82 15.85 0.72
N GLU A 85 -6.00 14.72 1.40
CA GLU A 85 -6.87 14.61 2.59
C GLU A 85 -6.18 15.01 3.90
N LYS A 86 -4.85 15.03 3.95
CA LYS A 86 -4.04 15.40 5.11
C LYS A 86 -2.98 16.45 4.75
N PRO A 87 -3.38 17.70 4.48
CA PRO A 87 -2.48 18.74 3.98
C PRO A 87 -1.30 19.05 4.92
N GLU A 88 -1.39 18.72 6.21
CA GLU A 88 -0.28 18.80 7.16
C GLU A 88 0.92 17.89 6.81
N TYR A 89 0.73 16.86 5.98
CA TYR A 89 1.82 16.02 5.47
C TYR A 89 2.55 16.64 4.28
N ASN A 90 2.00 17.69 3.66
CA ASN A 90 2.66 18.36 2.54
C ASN A 90 4.02 18.96 2.94
N GLU A 91 4.17 19.38 4.20
CA GLU A 91 5.44 19.89 4.75
C GLU A 91 6.42 18.76 5.12
N LYS A 92 5.92 17.52 5.31
CA LYS A 92 6.69 16.34 5.72
C LYS A 92 7.28 15.55 4.54
N VAL A 93 7.01 15.97 3.30
CA VAL A 93 7.51 15.31 2.09
C VAL A 93 8.22 16.32 1.19
N ARG A 94 9.51 16.10 0.92
CA ARG A 94 10.33 16.98 0.07
C ARG A 94 10.02 16.84 -1.41
N ALA A 95 9.89 15.59 -1.88
CA ALA A 95 9.53 15.26 -3.25
C ALA A 95 9.04 13.82 -3.34
N MET A 96 8.29 13.54 -4.40
CA MET A 96 7.78 12.22 -4.75
C MET A 96 8.37 11.74 -6.08
N ALA A 97 8.93 10.53 -6.11
CA ALA A 97 9.19 9.78 -7.32
C ALA A 97 8.03 8.82 -7.59
N ALA A 98 7.17 9.14 -8.56
CA ALA A 98 6.02 8.31 -8.95
C ALA A 98 6.40 7.38 -10.11
N MET A 99 6.41 6.06 -9.85
CA MET A 99 6.71 5.03 -10.83
C MET A 99 5.42 4.28 -11.19
N ALA A 100 5.11 4.15 -12.49
CA ALA A 100 3.82 3.63 -12.96
C ALA A 100 2.63 4.29 -12.23
N PRO A 101 2.46 5.62 -12.34
CA PRO A 101 1.47 6.39 -11.59
C PRO A 101 0.02 5.98 -11.89
N VAL A 102 -0.82 5.83 -10.86
CA VAL A 102 -2.24 5.43 -10.97
C VAL A 102 -3.18 6.37 -10.19
N ALA A 103 -3.65 7.44 -10.82
CA ALA A 103 -4.66 8.33 -10.22
C ALA A 103 -6.08 8.06 -10.73
N PHE A 104 -6.19 7.76 -12.03
CA PHE A 104 -7.44 7.41 -12.69
C PHE A 104 -7.23 6.16 -13.54
N MET A 105 -8.22 5.28 -13.62
CA MET A 105 -8.14 4.01 -14.35
C MET A 105 -9.10 3.92 -15.53
N ASN A 106 -9.73 5.02 -15.94
CA ASN A 106 -10.79 5.04 -16.97
C ASN A 106 -10.39 4.47 -18.34
N ASN A 107 -9.08 4.47 -18.65
CA ASN A 107 -8.53 3.94 -19.90
C ASN A 107 -7.53 2.79 -19.66
N ALA A 108 -7.50 2.24 -18.44
CA ALA A 108 -6.64 1.10 -18.15
C ALA A 108 -7.18 -0.14 -18.85
N GLU A 109 -6.27 -1.00 -19.31
CA GLU A 109 -6.57 -2.28 -19.93
C GLU A 109 -5.94 -3.42 -19.12
N GLY A 110 -6.50 -4.62 -19.22
CA GLY A 110 -5.92 -5.83 -18.64
C GLY A 110 -6.89 -6.62 -17.75
N PRO A 111 -6.43 -7.75 -17.19
CA PRO A 111 -7.28 -8.67 -16.45
C PRO A 111 -7.99 -8.02 -15.25
N ILE A 112 -7.30 -7.14 -14.52
CA ILE A 112 -7.89 -6.41 -13.38
C ILE A 112 -9.07 -5.55 -13.84
N MET A 113 -8.96 -4.88 -14.99
CA MET A 113 -10.04 -4.04 -15.52
C MET A 113 -11.24 -4.87 -16.02
N ALA A 114 -11.00 -6.10 -16.48
CA ALA A 114 -12.06 -7.02 -16.84
C ALA A 114 -12.82 -7.55 -15.61
N LEU A 115 -12.16 -7.63 -14.45
CA LEU A 115 -12.76 -8.08 -13.19
C LEU A 115 -13.41 -6.95 -12.39
N ALA A 116 -12.97 -5.70 -12.56
CA ALA A 116 -13.44 -4.55 -11.79
C ALA A 116 -14.97 -4.38 -11.73
N PRO A 117 -15.75 -4.58 -12.82
CA PRO A 117 -17.22 -4.47 -12.74
C PRO A 117 -17.90 -5.50 -11.86
N TYR A 118 -17.19 -6.56 -11.46
CA TYR A 118 -17.70 -7.67 -10.66
C TYR A 118 -17.17 -7.64 -9.22
N SER A 119 -16.48 -6.59 -8.79
CA SER A 119 -15.85 -6.53 -7.47
C SER A 119 -16.84 -6.79 -6.33
N ASP A 120 -18.02 -6.16 -6.41
CA ASP A 120 -19.04 -6.26 -5.37
C ASP A 120 -19.69 -7.65 -5.35
N ASP A 121 -19.90 -8.26 -6.52
CA ASP A 121 -20.41 -9.63 -6.63
C ASP A 121 -19.39 -10.64 -6.08
N LEU A 122 -18.09 -10.43 -6.37
CA LEU A 122 -17.02 -11.28 -5.85
C LEU A 122 -16.91 -11.15 -4.33
N ASP A 123 -16.99 -9.93 -3.79
CA ASP A 123 -16.96 -9.68 -2.36
C ASP A 123 -18.18 -10.29 -1.65
N PHE A 124 -19.38 -10.12 -2.23
CA PHE A 124 -20.62 -10.73 -1.73
C PHE A 124 -20.54 -12.26 -1.68
N MET A 125 -19.88 -12.88 -2.67
CA MET A 125 -19.70 -14.33 -2.73
C MET A 125 -18.59 -14.83 -1.78
N ALA A 126 -17.52 -14.04 -1.58
CA ALA A 126 -16.37 -14.40 -0.77
C ALA A 126 -16.61 -14.22 0.74
N THR A 127 -17.35 -13.16 1.11
CA THR A 127 -17.62 -12.77 2.50
C THR A 127 -18.28 -13.89 3.33
N PRO A 128 -19.36 -14.57 2.87
CA PRO A 128 -19.97 -15.69 3.60
C PRO A 128 -19.09 -16.94 3.70
N LEU A 129 -18.06 -17.06 2.84
CA LEU A 129 -17.09 -18.15 2.86
C LEU A 129 -15.92 -17.88 3.84
N GLY A 130 -15.93 -16.73 4.53
CA GLY A 130 -14.84 -16.31 5.42
C GLY A 130 -13.58 -15.90 4.67
N VAL A 131 -13.66 -15.66 3.36
CA VAL A 131 -12.52 -15.26 2.54
C VAL A 131 -12.47 -13.74 2.50
N GLY A 132 -11.70 -13.14 3.42
CA GLY A 132 -11.41 -11.70 3.41
C GLY A 132 -10.14 -11.33 2.64
N GLU A 133 -9.26 -12.31 2.36
CA GLU A 133 -7.97 -12.07 1.70
C GLU A 133 -8.06 -12.35 0.19
N PHE A 134 -7.68 -11.36 -0.61
CA PHE A 134 -7.57 -11.50 -2.07
C PHE A 134 -6.15 -11.97 -2.45
N LEU A 135 -6.05 -13.15 -3.09
CA LEU A 135 -4.78 -13.79 -3.50
C LEU A 135 -3.79 -14.02 -2.34
N PRO A 136 -4.15 -14.83 -1.33
CA PRO A 136 -3.24 -15.19 -0.24
C PRO A 136 -1.96 -15.85 -0.77
N SER A 137 -0.81 -15.54 -0.17
CA SER A 137 0.47 -16.17 -0.54
C SER A 137 0.35 -17.69 -0.46
N SER A 138 0.68 -18.38 -1.55
CA SER A 138 0.66 -19.83 -1.65
C SER A 138 1.79 -20.28 -2.57
N ASP A 139 2.26 -21.52 -2.39
CA ASP A 139 3.30 -22.12 -3.23
C ASP A 139 2.98 -22.03 -4.74
N LEU A 140 1.69 -22.02 -5.09
CA LEU A 140 1.21 -21.86 -6.47
C LEU A 140 1.47 -20.46 -7.01
N LEU A 141 1.19 -19.41 -6.23
CA LEU A 141 1.42 -18.02 -6.63
C LEU A 141 2.91 -17.69 -6.70
N ASP A 142 3.73 -18.25 -5.81
CA ASP A 142 5.18 -18.06 -5.83
C ASP A 142 5.80 -18.60 -7.14
N HIS A 143 5.25 -19.67 -7.70
CA HIS A 143 5.69 -20.23 -8.98
C HIS A 143 5.31 -19.40 -10.22
N PHE A 144 4.33 -18.49 -10.10
CA PHE A 144 3.95 -17.56 -11.18
C PHE A 144 4.68 -16.21 -11.10
N VAL A 145 5.37 -15.94 -9.98
CA VAL A 145 6.06 -14.67 -9.71
C VAL A 145 7.58 -14.78 -9.90
N GLU A 146 8.14 -16.00 -10.04
CA GLU A 146 9.50 -16.25 -10.59
C GLU A 146 9.56 -16.17 -12.12
#